data_AF-A0A7S0CBT7-F1
#
_entry.id   AF-A0A7S0CBT7-F1
#
_cell.length_a   1.000
_cell.length_b   1.000
_cell.length_c   1.000
_cell.angle_alpha   90.00
_cell.angle_beta   90.00
_cell.angle_gamma   90.00
#
_symmetry.space_group_name_H-M   'P 1'
#
loop_
_entity.id
_entity.type
_entity.pdbx_description
1 polymer ?
#
loop_
_entity_poly.entity_id
_entity_poly.type
_entity_poly.pdbx_seq_one_letter_code
_entity_poly.pdbx_strand_id
1 'polypeptide(L)'
;LYEWLVDLLESDDEELLENEVQPAFFHPNWTFGGIPEKSAVHFEKRAPFPVINLLRREDLNSVVEAGLAKGIIVNRAIAEHNAQCLENEGFQKMEMAFSRLTQKAQSPHVDSDVRP
;
A
#
# COMPACT_ATOMS: atom_id res chain seq x y z
N LEU A 1 12.42 -5.10 -12.00
CA LEU A 1 12.58 -5.00 -10.54
C LEU A 1 11.28 -5.33 -9.81
N TYR A 2 10.16 -4.65 -10.13
CA TYR A 2 8.86 -4.97 -9.52
C TYR A 2 8.37 -6.38 -9.86
N GLU A 3 8.32 -6.75 -11.14
CA GLU A 3 7.97 -8.11 -11.60
C GLU A 3 8.86 -9.17 -10.94
N TRP A 4 10.19 -9.03 -11.06
CA TRP A 4 11.14 -9.95 -10.42
C TRP A 4 10.96 -10.11 -8.91
N LEU A 5 10.58 -9.05 -8.20
CA LEU A 5 10.39 -9.10 -6.76
C LEU A 5 9.04 -9.70 -6.38
N VAL A 6 7.99 -9.47 -7.19
CA VAL A 6 6.72 -10.20 -7.07
C VAL A 6 6.95 -11.67 -7.34
N ASP A 7 7.61 -12.01 -8.45
CA ASP A 7 7.97 -13.37 -8.83
C ASP A 7 8.79 -14.07 -7.73
N LEU A 8 9.74 -13.37 -7.09
CA LEU A 8 10.53 -13.91 -5.97
C LEU A 8 9.70 -14.08 -4.69
N LEU A 9 8.79 -13.16 -4.40
CA LEU A 9 7.94 -13.22 -3.19
C LEU A 9 6.79 -14.23 -3.34
N GLU A 10 6.41 -14.54 -4.57
CA GLU A 10 5.36 -15.52 -4.91
C GLU A 10 5.95 -16.85 -5.42
N SER A 11 7.28 -17.01 -5.49
CA SER A 11 7.89 -18.27 -5.92
C SER A 11 7.86 -19.32 -4.82
N ASP A 12 7.33 -20.49 -5.16
CA ASP A 12 7.32 -21.72 -4.34
C ASP A 12 8.73 -22.26 -4.02
N ASP A 13 9.79 -21.67 -4.61
CA ASP A 13 11.19 -22.05 -4.39
C ASP A 13 11.78 -21.47 -3.08
N GLU A 14 11.15 -20.45 -2.47
CA GLU A 14 11.56 -19.87 -1.18
C GLU A 14 10.47 -20.02 -0.11
N GLU A 15 10.55 -21.10 0.69
CA GLU A 15 9.60 -21.46 1.77
C GLU A 15 9.27 -20.32 2.75
N LEU A 16 10.21 -19.38 2.96
CA LEU A 16 10.12 -18.30 3.94
C LEU A 16 9.19 -17.17 3.47
N LEU A 17 9.09 -16.93 2.16
CA LEU A 17 8.26 -15.88 1.58
C LEU A 17 6.85 -16.37 1.27
N GLU A 18 6.72 -17.65 0.88
CA GLU A 18 5.44 -18.26 0.60
C GLU A 18 4.59 -18.42 1.88
N ASN A 19 5.20 -18.91 2.98
CA ASN A 19 4.43 -19.38 4.15
C ASN A 19 4.33 -18.40 5.32
N GLU A 20 5.30 -17.50 5.50
CA GLU A 20 5.39 -16.69 6.74
C GLU A 20 4.94 -15.24 6.55
N VAL A 21 5.08 -14.69 5.33
CA VAL A 21 4.79 -13.29 5.04
C VAL A 21 3.89 -13.09 3.83
N GLN A 22 3.10 -12.02 3.86
CA GLN A 22 2.34 -11.53 2.71
C GLN A 22 2.86 -10.13 2.36
N PRO A 23 3.35 -9.90 1.13
CA PRO A 23 3.75 -8.58 0.70
C PRO A 23 2.55 -7.69 0.36
N ALA A 24 2.65 -6.41 0.68
CA ALA A 24 1.73 -5.37 0.24
C ALA A 24 2.52 -4.23 -0.43
N PHE A 25 2.19 -3.96 -1.69
CA PHE A 25 2.92 -3.04 -2.54
C PHE A 25 2.24 -1.66 -2.61
N PHE A 26 3.06 -0.62 -2.57
CA PHE A 26 2.63 0.76 -2.71
C PHE A 26 3.55 1.48 -3.69
N HIS A 27 2.98 2.32 -4.55
CA HIS A 27 3.74 3.01 -5.59
C HIS A 27 3.19 4.42 -5.83
N PRO A 28 4.04 5.44 -6.09
CA PRO A 28 3.56 6.81 -6.31
C PRO A 28 2.53 6.94 -7.43
N ASN A 29 2.67 6.09 -8.46
CA ASN A 29 1.83 6.09 -9.65
C ASN A 29 0.79 4.95 -9.64
N TRP A 30 0.46 4.37 -8.49
CA TRP A 30 -0.54 3.30 -8.45
C TRP A 30 -1.89 3.79 -8.99
N THR A 31 -2.52 2.93 -9.79
CA THR A 31 -3.89 3.09 -10.29
C THR A 31 -4.60 1.74 -10.30
N PHE A 32 -5.88 1.73 -9.97
CA PHE A 32 -6.75 0.57 -10.11
C PHE A 32 -7.35 0.52 -11.51
N GLY A 33 -7.27 -0.65 -12.15
CA GLY A 33 -7.93 -0.89 -13.44
C GLY A 33 -9.45 -0.76 -13.33
N GLY A 34 -10.08 -0.17 -14.37
CA GLY A 34 -11.54 -0.01 -14.42
C GLY A 34 -12.11 1.11 -13.53
N ILE A 35 -11.28 1.82 -12.77
CA ILE A 35 -11.66 2.95 -11.93
C ILE A 35 -11.33 4.26 -12.65
N PRO A 36 -12.19 5.31 -12.59
CA PRO A 36 -11.90 6.60 -13.22
C PRO A 36 -10.54 7.17 -12.82
N GLU A 37 -9.83 7.78 -13.75
CA GLU A 37 -8.46 8.30 -13.54
C GLU A 37 -8.36 9.27 -12.34
N LYS A 38 -9.39 10.08 -12.14
CA LYS A 38 -9.48 11.07 -11.04
C LYS A 38 -10.29 10.58 -9.84
N SER A 39 -10.33 9.26 -9.60
CA SER A 39 -10.89 8.70 -8.37
C SER A 39 -9.91 8.83 -7.21
N ALA A 40 -10.42 9.16 -6.02
CA ALA A 40 -9.60 9.24 -4.82
C ALA A 40 -9.15 7.85 -4.33
N VAL A 41 -9.83 6.77 -4.74
CA VAL A 41 -9.50 5.39 -4.35
C VAL A 41 -8.08 5.01 -4.74
N HIS A 42 -7.53 5.55 -5.83
CA HIS A 42 -6.15 5.28 -6.25
C HIS A 42 -5.12 5.61 -5.17
N PHE A 43 -5.43 6.55 -4.27
CA PHE A 43 -4.54 6.90 -3.16
C PHE A 43 -4.43 5.82 -2.07
N GLU A 44 -5.26 4.77 -2.08
CA GLU A 44 -5.18 3.66 -1.11
C GLU A 44 -3.86 2.88 -1.22
N LYS A 45 -3.29 2.76 -2.42
CA LYS A 45 -1.97 2.13 -2.66
C LYS A 45 -0.88 3.12 -3.09
N ARG A 46 -1.11 4.43 -2.96
CA ARG A 46 -0.06 5.42 -3.26
C ARG A 46 0.79 5.70 -2.04
N ALA A 47 2.10 5.68 -2.24
CA ALA A 47 3.09 6.12 -1.28
C ALA A 47 4.10 7.05 -1.97
N PRO A 48 4.76 7.99 -1.25
CA PRO A 48 5.69 8.94 -1.89
C PRO A 48 6.89 8.29 -2.59
N PHE A 49 7.24 7.06 -2.19
CA PHE A 49 8.24 6.21 -2.82
C PHE A 49 7.65 4.81 -3.05
N PRO A 50 8.25 3.99 -3.93
CA PRO A 50 7.97 2.56 -3.96
C PRO A 50 8.22 1.94 -2.58
N VAL A 51 7.20 1.32 -2.00
CA VAL A 51 7.24 0.73 -0.65
C VAL A 51 6.65 -0.67 -0.70
N ILE A 52 7.30 -1.58 0.03
CA ILE A 52 6.84 -2.95 0.21
C ILE A 52 6.74 -3.17 1.70
N ASN A 53 5.51 -3.40 2.17
CA ASN A 53 5.27 -3.80 3.53
C ASN A 53 5.21 -5.32 3.59
N LEU A 54 5.99 -5.93 4.47
CA LEU A 54 5.94 -7.37 4.74
C LEU A 54 5.04 -7.59 5.95
N LEU A 55 3.92 -8.26 5.74
CA LEU A 55 2.93 -8.54 6.78
C LEU A 55 3.10 -9.99 7.23
N ARG A 56 3.06 -10.26 8.54
CA ARG A 56 3.10 -11.64 9.05
C ARG A 56 1.81 -12.37 8.68
N ARG A 57 1.92 -13.51 8.01
CA ARG A 57 0.79 -14.27 7.50
C ARG A 57 -0.08 -14.84 8.64
N GLU A 58 0.56 -15.30 9.72
CA GLU A 58 -0.14 -15.78 10.93
C GLU A 58 -1.09 -14.72 11.50
N ASP A 59 -0.61 -13.48 11.68
CA ASP A 59 -1.42 -12.37 12.19
C ASP A 59 -2.60 -12.05 11.24
N LEU A 60 -2.35 -12.03 9.93
CA LEU A 60 -3.39 -11.79 8.94
C LEU A 60 -4.47 -12.87 8.98
N ASN A 61 -4.06 -14.14 9.05
CA ASN A 61 -4.98 -15.27 9.12
C ASN A 61 -5.84 -15.18 10.39
N SER A 62 -5.24 -14.89 11.54
CA SER A 62 -5.95 -14.70 12.81
C SER A 62 -7.04 -13.61 12.73
N VAL A 63 -6.72 -12.48 12.09
CA VAL A 63 -7.69 -11.39 11.88
C VAL A 63 -8.82 -11.81 10.92
N VAL A 64 -8.48 -12.50 9.83
CA VAL A 64 -9.45 -12.99 8.85
C VAL A 64 -10.40 -14.01 9.51
N GLU A 65 -9.88 -14.98 10.24
CA GLU A 65 -10.66 -15.99 10.96
C GLU A 65 -11.58 -15.36 12.00
N ALA A 66 -11.07 -14.40 12.80
CA ALA A 66 -11.87 -13.67 13.79
C ALA A 66 -13.00 -12.87 13.14
N GLY A 67 -12.80 -12.36 11.92
CA GLY A 67 -13.83 -11.71 11.12
C GLY A 67 -14.88 -12.71 10.60
N LEU A 68 -14.44 -13.83 10.04
CA LEU A 68 -15.33 -14.90 9.54
C LEU A 68 -16.22 -15.44 10.67
N ALA A 69 -15.67 -15.61 11.87
CA ALA A 69 -16.45 -16.01 13.06
C ALA A 69 -17.57 -15.02 13.43
N LYS A 70 -17.47 -13.76 12.97
CA LYS A 70 -18.48 -12.71 13.13
C LYS A 70 -19.33 -12.48 11.88
N GLY A 71 -19.15 -13.30 10.83
CA GLY A 71 -19.83 -13.14 9.54
C GLY A 71 -19.31 -11.96 8.71
N ILE A 72 -18.08 -11.49 8.97
CA ILE A 72 -17.47 -10.34 8.30
C ILE A 72 -16.33 -10.81 7.39
N ILE A 73 -16.38 -10.44 6.11
CA ILE A 73 -15.24 -10.60 5.19
C ILE A 73 -14.34 -9.36 5.34
N VAL A 74 -13.33 -9.46 6.21
CA VAL A 74 -12.51 -8.31 6.66
C VAL A 74 -11.86 -7.57 5.49
N ASN A 75 -11.25 -8.28 4.54
CA ASN A 75 -10.57 -7.65 3.40
C ASN A 75 -11.54 -6.81 2.54
N ARG A 76 -12.76 -7.32 2.35
CA ARG A 76 -13.80 -6.60 1.62
C ARG A 76 -14.28 -5.38 2.41
N ALA A 77 -14.55 -5.55 3.70
CA ALA A 77 -15.01 -4.46 4.56
C ALA A 77 -13.98 -3.33 4.65
N ILE A 78 -12.68 -3.65 4.77
CA ILE A 78 -11.60 -2.67 4.77
C ILE A 78 -11.52 -1.95 3.42
N ALA A 79 -11.57 -2.69 2.30
CA ALA A 79 -11.50 -2.10 0.97
C ALA A 79 -12.66 -1.12 0.70
N GLU A 80 -13.89 -1.53 1.02
CA GLU A 80 -15.09 -0.69 0.89
C GLU A 80 -15.01 0.53 1.80
N HIS A 81 -14.58 0.36 3.06
CA HIS A 81 -14.41 1.48 4.00
C HIS A 81 -13.35 2.48 3.52
N ASN A 82 -12.17 2.01 3.11
CA ASN A 82 -11.09 2.86 2.61
C ASN A 82 -11.53 3.63 1.37
N ALA A 83 -12.18 2.95 0.42
CA ALA A 83 -12.70 3.58 -0.79
C ALA A 83 -13.71 4.68 -0.45
N GLN A 84 -14.66 4.39 0.45
CA GLN A 84 -15.64 5.38 0.89
C GLN A 84 -14.98 6.58 1.59
N CYS A 85 -14.03 6.35 2.49
CA CYS A 85 -13.31 7.40 3.19
C CYS A 85 -12.52 8.29 2.21
N LEU A 86 -11.81 7.69 1.26
CA LEU A 86 -11.05 8.45 0.25
C LEU A 86 -11.97 9.24 -0.68
N GLU A 87 -13.07 8.66 -1.14
CA GLU A 87 -14.02 9.38 -2.00
C GLU A 87 -14.71 10.53 -1.26
N ASN A 88 -14.98 10.38 0.04
CA ASN A 88 -15.49 11.47 0.88
C ASN A 88 -14.48 12.62 1.01
N GLU A 89 -13.18 12.31 1.08
CA GLU A 89 -12.12 13.33 1.09
C GLU A 89 -11.97 14.02 -0.28
N GLY A 90 -12.19 13.25 -1.35
CA GLY A 90 -12.18 13.72 -2.73
C GLY A 90 -10.78 13.82 -3.34
N PHE A 91 -10.73 13.63 -4.66
CA PHE A 91 -9.48 13.53 -5.41
C PHE A 91 -8.57 14.76 -5.27
N GLN A 92 -9.12 15.97 -5.41
CA GLN A 92 -8.32 17.21 -5.38
C GLN A 92 -7.60 17.38 -4.03
N LYS A 93 -8.29 17.11 -2.93
CA LYS A 93 -7.71 17.22 -1.59
C LYS A 93 -6.60 16.20 -1.38
N MET A 94 -6.84 14.96 -1.80
CA MET A 94 -5.84 13.89 -1.73
C MET A 94 -4.62 14.16 -2.61
N GLU A 95 -4.82 14.63 -3.84
CA GLU A 95 -3.75 15.01 -4.78
C GLU A 95 -2.88 16.13 -4.21
N MET A 96 -3.50 17.17 -3.64
CA MET A 96 -2.76 18.27 -3.00
C MET A 96 -1.96 17.81 -1.77
N ALA A 97 -2.50 16.89 -0.97
CA ALA A 97 -1.78 16.35 0.19
C ALA A 97 -0.60 15.48 -0.26
N PHE A 98 -0.84 14.58 -1.22
CA PHE A 98 0.16 13.67 -1.74
C PHE A 98 1.31 14.40 -2.44
N SER A 99 1.00 15.40 -3.28
CA SER A 99 2.00 16.21 -3.98
C SER A 99 2.96 16.94 -3.04
N ARG A 100 2.46 17.39 -1.88
CA ARG A 100 3.30 18.04 -0.85
C ARG A 100 4.29 17.06 -0.21
N LEU A 101 3.91 15.80 -0.07
CA LEU A 101 4.77 14.76 0.50
C LEU A 101 5.82 14.28 -0.52
N THR A 102 5.44 14.13 -1.79
CA THR A 102 6.35 13.71 -2.86
C THR A 102 7.38 14.78 -3.21
N GLN A 103 7.02 16.07 -3.20
CA GLN A 103 7.99 17.16 -3.42
C GLN A 103 9.05 17.26 -2.32
N LYS A 104 8.66 17.02 -1.05
CA LYS A 104 9.60 16.95 0.08
C LYS A 104 10.53 15.75 -0.03
N ALA A 105 9.99 14.61 -0.46
CA ALA A 105 10.71 13.37 -0.70
C ALA A 105 11.76 13.49 -1.83
N GLN A 106 11.51 14.32 -2.84
CA GLN A 106 12.39 14.48 -4.01
C GLN A 106 13.40 15.63 -3.89
N SER A 107 13.30 16.47 -2.85
CA SER A 107 14.34 17.47 -2.55
C SER A 107 15.57 16.76 -1.96
N PRO A 108 16.78 16.94 -2.52
CA PRO A 108 17.97 16.30 -1.97
C PRO A 108 18.17 16.74 -0.53
N HIS A 109 18.40 15.78 0.37
CA HIS A 109 18.83 16.06 1.73
C HIS A 109 20.20 16.75 1.61
N VAL A 110 20.24 18.08 1.74
CA VAL A 110 21.51 18.79 1.96
C VAL A 110 21.88 18.45 3.39
N ASP A 111 22.72 17.44 3.55
CA ASP A 111 23.27 17.07 4.84
C ASP A 111 24.29 18.16 5.24
N SER A 112 23.80 19.18 5.95
CA SER A 112 24.62 20.30 6.41
C SER A 112 25.32 20.03 7.74
N ASP A 113 25.32 18.80 8.24
CA ASP A 113 25.96 18.42 9.50
C ASP A 113 27.27 17.63 9.25
N VAL A 114 28.17 18.20 8.45
CA VAL A 114 29.61 17.92 8.63
C VAL A 114 30.11 18.95 9.64
N ARG A 115 30.11 18.58 10.92
CA ARG A 115 30.86 19.36 11.94
C ARG A 115 32.36 19.05 11.80
N PRO A 116 33.22 20.08 11.93
CA PRO A 116 34.67 19.96 11.77
C PRO A 116 35.33 19.09 12.85
#